data_AF-A0A7V9SG17-F1
#
_entry.id   AF-A0A7V9SG17-F1
#
_cell.length_a   1.000
_cell.length_b   1.000
_cell.length_c   1.000
_cell.angle_alpha   90.00
_cell.angle_beta   90.00
_cell.angle_gamma   90.00
#
_symmetry.space_group_name_H-M   'P 1'
#
loop_
_entity.id
_entity.type
_entity.pdbx_description
1 polymer ?
#
loop_
_entity_poly.entity_id
_entity_poly.type
_entity_poly.pdbx_seq_one_letter_code
_entity_poly.pdbx_strand_id
1 'polypeptide(L)'
;MLKTRVAHGYCSRHLAGEACPYANICETCDNFVPAAEFVPVIEDQLADVRALRDDAAGRGWESEVARHGRVIDSLEGHLGRLKKEGGDPAAAG
;
A
#
# COMPACT_ATOMS: atom_id res chain seq x y z
N MET A 1 7.99 8.27 17.01
CA MET A 1 7.09 7.13 17.34
C MET A 1 7.74 5.86 16.81
N LEU A 2 7.84 4.79 17.62
CA LEU A 2 8.43 3.53 17.16
C LEU A 2 7.54 2.90 16.08
N LYS A 3 8.07 2.81 14.85
CA LYS A 3 7.41 2.25 13.68
C LYS A 3 7.68 0.74 13.64
N THR A 4 6.65 -0.10 13.59
CA THR A 4 6.83 -1.55 13.40
C THR A 4 7.06 -1.84 11.91
N ARG A 5 8.16 -2.52 11.57
CA ARG A 5 8.43 -2.94 10.19
C ARG A 5 7.39 -3.95 9.71
N VAL A 6 6.83 -3.72 8.52
CA VAL A 6 5.89 -4.62 7.83
C VAL A 6 6.31 -4.78 6.36
N ALA A 7 5.53 -5.47 5.52
CA ALA A 7 5.80 -5.48 4.08
C ALA A 7 5.79 -4.05 3.51
N HIS A 8 6.78 -3.72 2.68
CA HIS A 8 6.88 -2.47 1.90
C HIS A 8 6.79 -1.12 2.66
N GLY A 9 6.80 -1.15 4.00
CA GLY A 9 6.84 0.07 4.81
C GLY A 9 6.79 -0.20 6.31
N TYR A 10 6.04 0.63 7.01
CA TYR A 10 5.96 0.64 8.47
C TYR A 10 4.51 0.79 8.95
N CYS A 11 4.21 0.21 10.11
CA CYS A 11 2.96 0.43 10.81
C CYS A 11 3.11 1.54 11.86
N SER A 12 2.21 2.53 11.80
CA SER A 12 2.11 3.66 12.72
C SER A 12 1.15 3.41 13.89
N ARG A 13 0.64 2.18 14.04
CA ARG A 13 -0.30 1.84 15.12
C ARG A 13 0.35 2.00 16.49
N HIS A 14 -0.38 2.56 17.45
CA HIS A 14 0.11 2.79 18.80
C HIS A 14 0.41 1.46 19.53
N LEU A 15 1.53 1.42 20.27
CA LEU A 15 1.98 0.28 21.08
C LEU A 15 1.00 -0.16 22.18
N ALA A 16 0.04 0.68 22.54
CA ALA A 16 -0.93 0.37 23.59
C ALA A 16 -2.08 -0.51 23.06
N GLY A 17 -2.21 -0.62 21.73
CA GLY A 17 -3.15 -1.55 21.13
C GLY A 17 -2.56 -2.97 21.12
N GLU A 18 -3.39 -3.97 21.42
CA GLU A 18 -3.06 -5.39 21.27
C GLU A 18 -2.55 -5.72 19.86
N ALA A 19 -1.87 -6.86 19.66
CA ALA A 19 -1.34 -7.25 18.35
C ALA A 19 -2.39 -7.13 17.22
N CYS A 20 -2.00 -6.59 16.06
CA CYS A 20 -2.92 -6.43 14.93
C CYS A 20 -3.28 -7.81 14.35
N PRO A 21 -4.57 -8.19 14.28
CA PRO A 21 -4.98 -9.48 13.70
C PRO A 21 -4.86 -9.51 12.17
N TYR A 22 -4.61 -8.36 11.55
CA TYR A 22 -4.63 -8.16 10.10
C TYR A 22 -3.27 -7.70 9.54
N ALA A 23 -2.17 -8.16 10.14
CA ALA A 23 -0.81 -7.72 9.78
C ALA A 23 -0.42 -8.02 8.31
N ASN A 24 -1.15 -8.91 7.63
CA ASN A 24 -0.91 -9.26 6.22
C ASN A 24 -1.60 -8.34 5.19
N ILE A 25 -2.42 -7.38 5.62
CA ILE A 25 -3.13 -6.44 4.72
C ILE A 25 -2.74 -4.98 4.97
N CYS A 26 -1.56 -4.75 5.54
CA CYS A 26 -1.10 -3.43 5.99
C CYS A 26 -1.20 -2.35 4.90
N GLU A 27 -0.88 -2.66 3.64
CA GLU A 27 -0.94 -1.71 2.52
C GLU A 27 -2.34 -1.16 2.22
N THR A 28 -3.39 -1.69 2.85
CA THR A 28 -4.76 -1.18 2.74
C THR A 28 -5.26 -0.52 4.03
N CYS A 29 -4.41 -0.42 5.06
CA CYS A 29 -4.73 0.13 6.37
C CYS A 29 -4.30 1.59 6.50
N ASP A 30 -5.09 2.41 7.18
CA ASP A 30 -4.80 3.82 7.45
C ASP A 30 -3.52 4.04 8.28
N ASN A 31 -3.10 3.03 9.05
CA ASN A 31 -1.88 3.10 9.85
C ASN A 31 -0.61 2.74 9.05
N PHE A 32 -0.72 2.48 7.75
CA PHE A 32 0.44 2.12 6.94
C PHE A 32 1.15 3.37 6.41
N VAL A 33 2.47 3.39 6.63
CA VAL A 33 3.37 4.41 6.12
C VAL A 33 4.30 3.73 5.12
N PRO A 34 4.19 4.05 3.81
CA PRO A 34 5.08 3.47 2.81
C PRO A 34 6.52 3.98 3.02
N ALA A 35 7.51 3.22 2.53
CA ALA A 35 8.90 3.65 2.60
C ALA A 35 9.55 3.72 1.21
N ALA A 36 10.41 4.73 1.01
CA ALA A 36 10.94 5.09 -0.30
C ALA A 36 11.76 3.96 -0.94
N GLU A 37 12.44 3.15 -0.14
CA GLU A 37 13.21 2.00 -0.60
C GLU A 37 12.35 0.90 -1.26
N PHE A 38 11.02 0.92 -1.07
CA PHE A 38 10.08 -0.03 -1.66
C PHE A 38 9.30 0.52 -2.85
N VAL A 39 9.59 1.73 -3.34
CA VAL A 39 8.94 2.28 -4.54
C VAL A 39 8.93 1.28 -5.70
N PRO A 40 10.06 0.65 -6.09
CA PRO A 40 10.06 -0.27 -7.23
C PRO A 40 9.13 -1.47 -7.02
N VAL A 41 9.08 -2.00 -5.79
CA VAL A 41 8.24 -3.15 -5.46
C VAL A 41 6.76 -2.79 -5.49
N ILE A 42 6.41 -1.58 -5.03
CA ILE A 42 5.02 -1.08 -5.10
C ILE A 42 4.61 -0.83 -6.55
N GLU A 43 5.52 -0.37 -7.41
CA GLU A 43 5.27 -0.19 -8.85
C GLU A 43 5.06 -1.54 -9.56
N ASP A 44 5.88 -2.54 -9.26
CA ASP A 44 5.73 -3.90 -9.79
C ASP A 44 4.39 -4.51 -9.36
N GLN A 45 4.05 -4.40 -8.07
CA GLN A 45 2.77 -4.88 -7.54
C GLN A 45 1.58 -4.15 -8.19
N LEU A 46 1.70 -2.85 -8.44
CA LEU A 46 0.67 -2.08 -9.14
C LEU A 46 0.48 -2.58 -10.58
N ALA A 47 1.56 -2.93 -11.28
CA ALA A 47 1.48 -3.52 -12.62
C ALA A 47 0.76 -4.88 -12.58
N ASP A 48 1.11 -5.75 -11.64
CA ASP A 48 0.48 -7.07 -11.47
C ASP A 48 -1.02 -6.94 -11.17
N VAL A 49 -1.42 -6.06 -10.25
CA VAL A 49 -2.83 -5.88 -9.88
C VAL A 49 -3.64 -5.28 -11.04
N ARG A 50 -3.05 -4.41 -11.87
CA ARG A 50 -3.70 -3.92 -13.09
C ARG A 50 -3.96 -5.05 -14.07
N ALA A 51 -2.98 -5.94 -14.29
CA ALA A 51 -3.16 -7.11 -15.14
C ALA A 51 -4.28 -8.04 -14.62
N LEU A 52 -4.35 -8.26 -13.30
CA LEU A 52 -5.42 -9.05 -12.67
C LEU A 52 -6.81 -8.40 -12.83
N ARG A 53 -6.91 -7.08 -12.64
CA ARG A 53 -8.16 -6.34 -12.87
C ARG A 53 -8.63 -6.49 -14.31
N ASP A 54 -7.72 -6.36 -15.26
CA ASP A 54 -8.05 -6.41 -16.69
C ASP A 54 -8.45 -7.84 -17.12
N ASP A 55 -7.82 -8.88 -16.58
CA ASP A 55 -8.27 -10.28 -16.76
C ASP A 55 -9.66 -10.52 -16.14
N ALA A 56 -9.91 -10.02 -14.93
CA ALA A 56 -11.22 -10.12 -14.29
C ALA A 56 -12.32 -9.42 -15.11
N ALA A 57 -12.01 -8.24 -15.68
CA ALA A 57 -12.93 -7.52 -16.57
C ALA A 57 -13.22 -8.31 -17.85
N GLY A 58 -12.19 -8.90 -18.48
CA GLY A 58 -12.36 -9.76 -19.65
C GLY A 58 -13.22 -11.00 -19.40
N ARG A 59 -13.30 -11.46 -18.14
CA ARG A 59 -14.14 -12.59 -17.70
C ARG A 59 -15.52 -12.20 -17.17
N GLY A 60 -15.81 -10.91 -17.02
CA GLY A 60 -17.05 -10.41 -16.42
C GLY A 60 -17.15 -10.63 -14.90
N TRP A 61 -16.02 -10.71 -14.19
CA TRP A 61 -15.96 -10.89 -12.74
C TRP A 61 -16.02 -9.55 -12.00
N GLU A 62 -17.17 -8.90 -12.02
CA GLU A 62 -17.36 -7.53 -11.51
C GLU A 62 -16.91 -7.34 -10.05
N SER A 63 -17.11 -8.35 -9.19
CA SER A 63 -16.65 -8.29 -7.80
C SER A 63 -15.12 -8.24 -7.68
N GLU A 64 -14.41 -8.96 -8.54
CA GLU A 64 -12.94 -8.99 -8.57
C GLU A 64 -12.39 -7.72 -9.23
N VAL A 65 -13.03 -7.19 -10.27
CA VAL A 65 -12.70 -5.86 -10.82
C VAL A 65 -12.75 -4.80 -9.72
N ALA A 66 -13.84 -4.76 -8.96
CA ALA A 66 -13.99 -3.81 -7.86
C ALA A 66 -12.96 -4.05 -6.75
N ARG A 67 -12.61 -5.30 -6.46
CA ARG A 67 -11.60 -5.66 -5.46
C ARG A 67 -10.22 -5.19 -5.87
N HIS A 68 -9.78 -5.49 -7.10
CA HIS A 68 -8.49 -5.06 -7.62
C HIS A 68 -8.42 -3.53 -7.75
N GLY A 69 -9.52 -2.87 -8.12
CA GLY A 69 -9.63 -1.40 -8.13
C GLY A 69 -9.25 -0.77 -6.80
N ARG A 70 -9.81 -1.25 -5.68
CA ARG A 70 -9.46 -0.72 -4.34
C ARG A 70 -7.99 -0.90 -3.98
N VAL A 71 -7.37 -1.99 -4.42
CA VAL A 71 -5.93 -2.22 -4.21
C VAL A 71 -5.11 -1.23 -5.03
N ILE A 72 -5.46 -1.04 -6.31
CA ILE A 72 -4.83 -0.04 -7.19
C ILE A 72 -4.88 1.35 -6.57
N ASP A 73 -6.06 1.79 -6.12
CA ASP A 73 -6.23 3.11 -5.50
C ASP A 73 -5.30 3.30 -4.29
N SER A 74 -5.14 2.25 -3.46
CA SER A 74 -4.25 2.29 -2.30
C SER A 74 -2.78 2.40 -2.71
N LEU A 75 -2.32 1.59 -3.66
CA LEU A 75 -0.93 1.59 -4.14
C LEU A 75 -0.58 2.92 -4.84
N GLU A 76 -1.48 3.45 -5.66
CA GLU A 76 -1.31 4.77 -6.27
C GLU A 76 -1.25 5.88 -5.22
N GLY A 77 -2.07 5.78 -4.17
CA GLY A 77 -2.01 6.66 -3.01
C GLY A 77 -0.65 6.64 -2.31
N HIS A 78 -0.07 5.46 -2.10
CA HIS A 78 1.27 5.30 -1.51
C HIS A 78 2.35 5.94 -2.37
N LEU A 79 2.37 5.63 -3.67
CA LEU A 79 3.32 6.22 -4.61
C LEU A 79 3.18 7.75 -4.67
N GLY A 80 1.94 8.25 -4.62
CA GLY A 80 1.65 9.68 -4.57
C GLY A 80 2.21 10.37 -3.32
N ARG A 81 2.13 9.72 -2.15
CA ARG A 81 2.73 10.23 -0.90
C ARG A 81 4.25 10.23 -0.97
N LEU A 82 4.86 9.13 -1.41
CA LEU A 82 6.32 9.02 -1.55
C LEU A 82 6.90 10.04 -2.52
N LYS A 83 6.19 10.36 -3.61
CA LYS A 83 6.58 11.42 -4.55
C LYS A 83 6.56 12.81 -3.90
N LYS A 84 5.59 13.09 -3.03
CA LYS A 84 5.50 14.36 -2.29
C LYS A 84 6.61 14.46 -1.24
N GLU A 85 6.86 13.39 -0.51
CA GLU A 85 7.90 13.32 0.54
C GLU A 85 9.32 13.36 -0.04
N GLY A 86 9.56 12.73 -1.19
CA GLY A 86 10.85 12.81 -1.90
C GLY A 86 11.15 14.18 -2.52
N GLY A 87 10.15 15.07 -2.59
CA GLY A 87 10.31 16.48 -2.97
C GLY A 87 10.51 17.42 -1.77
N ASP A 88 10.40 16.91 -0.53
CA ASP A 88 10.45 17.70 0.69
C ASP A 88 11.53 17.15 1.65
N PRO A 89 12.71 17.80 1.76
CA PRO A 89 13.86 17.26 2.50
C PRO A 89 13.65 17.16 4.03
N ALA A 90 12.47 17.50 4.56
CA ALA A 90 12.16 17.53 5.99
C ALA A 90 11.41 16.30 6.53
N ALA A 91 11.01 15.33 5.68
CA ALA A 91 10.15 14.22 6.11
C ALA A 91 10.89 12.96 6.62
N ALA A 92 12.23 12.94 6.55
CA ALA A 92 13.06 11.86 7.09
C ALA A 92 13.35 12.10 8.59
N GLY A 93 12.30 12.05 9.43
CA GLY A 93 12.36 12.20 10.89
C GLY A 93 11.63 11.10 11.66
#